data_AF-A0A3D4BDN8-F1
#
_entry.id   AF-A0A3D4BDN8-F1
#
_cell.length_a   1.000
_cell.length_b   1.000
_cell.length_c   1.000
_cell.angle_alpha   90.00
_cell.angle_beta   90.00
_cell.angle_gamma   90.00
#
_symmetry.space_group_name_H-M   'P 1'
#
loop_
_entity.id
_entity.type
_entity.pdbx_description
1 polymer ?
#
loop_
_entity_poly.entity_id
_entity_poly.type
_entity_poly.pdbx_seq_one_letter_code
_entity_poly.pdbx_strand_id
1 'polypeptide(L)'
;AAGDILKDQGTPTLTHGDIWAGNVMVDRRGDEWHLTGLVDPSGAKFTDVEFELAYLQVFNTVGSPFFDRYTARFPLRPGYELRRLFYWLNTYMIHVWLFGDRDYGDRTAEVTASILLYTR
;
A
#
# COMPACT_ATOMS: atom_id res chain seq x y z
N ALA A 1 -6.64 18.11 -13.31
CA ALA A 1 -5.29 17.72 -12.80
C ALA A 1 -5.41 16.66 -11.71
N ALA A 2 -5.61 17.00 -10.43
CA ALA A 2 -5.79 16.02 -9.34
C ALA A 2 -7.09 15.20 -9.48
N GLY A 3 -8.20 15.86 -9.80
CA GLY A 3 -9.50 15.17 -10.00
C GLY A 3 -9.47 14.15 -11.15
N ASP A 4 -8.64 14.35 -12.17
CA ASP A 4 -8.53 13.40 -13.28
C ASP A 4 -7.65 12.20 -12.91
N ILE A 5 -6.58 12.43 -12.12
CA ILE A 5 -5.76 11.36 -11.55
C ILE A 5 -6.59 10.42 -10.65
N LEU A 6 -7.53 10.98 -9.87
CA LEU A 6 -8.39 10.22 -8.95
C LEU A 6 -9.60 9.56 -9.63
N LYS A 7 -10.00 10.01 -10.82
CA LYS A 7 -11.05 9.36 -11.62
C LYS A 7 -10.58 8.05 -12.24
N ASP A 8 -9.28 7.90 -12.48
CA ASP A 8 -8.70 6.64 -12.93
C ASP A 8 -8.67 5.64 -11.76
N GLN A 9 -9.61 4.70 -11.77
CA GLN A 9 -9.76 3.65 -10.75
C GLN A 9 -8.99 2.36 -11.08
N GLY A 10 -8.36 2.30 -12.25
CA GLY A 10 -7.60 1.14 -12.69
C GLY A 10 -8.48 -0.08 -12.92
N THR A 11 -7.85 -1.24 -13.08
CA THR A 11 -8.54 -2.52 -13.20
C THR A 11 -8.69 -3.16 -11.82
N PRO A 12 -9.91 -3.48 -11.37
CA PRO A 12 -10.12 -4.19 -10.11
C PRO A 12 -9.33 -5.50 -10.10
N THR A 13 -8.44 -5.62 -9.12
CA THR A 13 -7.54 -6.76 -8.91
C THR A 13 -7.79 -7.32 -7.52
N LEU A 14 -7.78 -8.65 -7.40
CA LEU A 14 -7.87 -9.29 -6.09
C LEU A 14 -6.60 -8.97 -5.29
N THR A 15 -6.76 -8.29 -4.16
CA THR A 15 -5.69 -7.96 -3.21
C THR A 15 -5.86 -8.73 -1.91
N HIS A 16 -4.78 -8.95 -1.17
CA HIS A 16 -4.76 -9.49 0.19
C HIS A 16 -5.45 -8.56 1.19
N GLY A 17 -5.21 -7.25 1.06
CA GLY A 17 -5.86 -6.19 1.86
C GLY A 17 -5.37 -6.04 3.30
N ASP A 18 -4.44 -6.88 3.73
CA ASP A 18 -3.72 -6.78 5.01
C ASP A 18 -2.30 -7.36 4.91
N ILE A 19 -1.56 -6.97 3.87
CA ILE A 19 -0.25 -7.57 3.57
C ILE A 19 0.88 -6.78 4.23
N TRP A 20 1.32 -7.23 5.40
CA TRP A 20 2.50 -6.70 6.08
C TRP A 20 3.45 -7.84 6.47
N ALA A 21 4.64 -7.50 6.99
CA ALA A 21 5.69 -8.49 7.27
C ALA A 21 5.21 -9.70 8.12
N GLY A 22 4.30 -9.49 9.07
CA GLY A 22 3.72 -10.57 9.88
C GLY A 22 2.85 -11.57 9.10
N ASN A 23 2.34 -11.18 7.94
CA ASN A 23 1.45 -11.97 7.09
C ASN A 23 2.17 -12.60 5.87
N VAL A 24 3.50 -12.47 5.81
CA VAL A 24 4.35 -13.02 4.75
C VAL A 24 5.16 -14.19 5.32
N MET A 25 4.81 -15.41 4.93
CA MET A 25 5.55 -16.61 5.35
C MET A 25 6.71 -16.85 4.42
N VAL A 26 7.92 -16.93 4.99
CA VAL A 26 9.14 -17.29 4.27
C VAL A 26 9.81 -18.49 4.91
N ASP A 27 10.45 -19.30 4.10
CA ASP A 27 11.27 -20.44 4.53
C ASP A 27 12.64 -20.38 3.86
N ARG A 28 13.66 -20.86 4.55
CA ARG A 28 15.03 -20.89 4.01
C ARG A 28 15.30 -22.27 3.40
N ARG A 29 15.65 -22.31 2.11
CA ARG A 29 16.07 -23.53 1.42
C ARG A 29 17.49 -23.34 0.90
N GLY A 30 18.46 -23.93 1.61
CA GLY A 30 19.87 -23.67 1.35
C GLY A 30 20.24 -22.22 1.74
N ASP A 31 20.78 -21.47 0.78
CA ASP A 31 21.19 -20.07 0.99
C ASP A 31 20.15 -19.04 0.50
N GLU A 32 18.97 -19.50 0.08
CA GLU A 32 17.91 -18.65 -0.43
C GLU A 32 16.67 -18.64 0.48
N TRP A 33 16.04 -17.47 0.56
CA TRP A 33 14.72 -17.32 1.17
C TRP A 33 13.64 -17.49 0.11
N HIS A 34 12.63 -18.29 0.42
CA HIS A 34 11.48 -18.53 -0.43
C HIS A 34 10.21 -18.09 0.25
N LEU A 35 9.35 -17.38 -0.50
CA LEU A 35 7.97 -17.17 -0.09
C LEU A 35 7.22 -18.50 -0.08
N THR A 36 6.64 -18.88 1.05
CA THR A 36 5.90 -20.14 1.22
C THR A 36 4.42 -19.96 1.40
N GLY A 37 3.97 -18.75 1.78
CA GLY A 37 2.55 -18.45 1.90
C GLY A 37 2.28 -17.00 2.26
N LEU A 38 1.04 -16.59 2.01
CA LEU A 38 0.45 -15.36 2.50
C LEU A 38 -0.71 -15.77 3.42
N VAL A 39 -0.79 -15.18 4.61
CA VAL A 39 -1.75 -15.56 5.64
C VAL A 39 -2.54 -14.35 6.14
N ASP A 40 -3.70 -14.61 6.74
CA ASP A 40 -4.63 -13.60 7.26
C ASP A 40 -5.09 -12.54 6.22
N PRO A 41 -5.78 -12.96 5.14
CA PRO A 41 -6.32 -12.06 4.13
C PRO A 41 -7.61 -11.36 4.63
N SER A 42 -7.59 -10.79 5.83
CA SER A 42 -8.74 -10.19 6.52
C SER A 42 -9.41 -9.08 5.70
N GLY A 43 -8.65 -8.40 4.84
CA GLY A 43 -9.09 -7.32 3.96
C GLY A 43 -9.30 -7.71 2.50
N ALA A 44 -9.28 -9.00 2.14
CA ALA A 44 -9.23 -9.40 0.74
C ALA A 44 -10.49 -9.02 -0.05
N LYS A 45 -10.27 -8.34 -1.19
CA LYS A 45 -11.31 -7.79 -2.06
C LYS A 45 -10.74 -7.43 -3.42
N PHE A 46 -11.63 -7.22 -4.40
CA PHE A 46 -11.25 -6.58 -5.64
C PHE A 46 -11.12 -5.07 -5.42
N THR A 47 -9.94 -4.53 -5.68
CA THR A 47 -9.64 -3.10 -5.54
C THR A 47 -8.56 -2.70 -6.55
N ASP A 48 -8.22 -1.42 -6.56
CA ASP A 48 -7.05 -0.93 -7.27
C ASP A 48 -5.76 -1.55 -6.70
N VAL A 49 -4.95 -2.19 -7.54
CA VAL A 49 -3.71 -2.86 -7.10
C VAL A 49 -2.70 -1.89 -6.49
N GLU A 50 -2.74 -0.62 -6.89
CA GLU A 50 -1.87 0.42 -6.34
C GLU A 50 -2.17 0.68 -4.84
N PHE A 51 -3.37 0.34 -4.35
CA PHE A 51 -3.71 0.37 -2.94
C PHE A 51 -2.87 -0.65 -2.14
N GLU A 52 -2.73 -1.88 -2.65
CA GLU A 52 -1.93 -2.92 -2.01
C GLU A 52 -0.43 -2.61 -2.09
N LEU A 53 0.04 -2.06 -3.21
CA LEU A 53 1.42 -1.59 -3.34
C LEU A 53 1.73 -0.45 -2.35
N ALA A 54 0.80 0.48 -2.15
CA ALA A 54 0.93 1.53 -1.13
C ALA A 54 0.93 0.94 0.28
N TYR A 55 0.12 -0.09 0.56
CA TYR A 55 0.10 -0.81 1.84
C TYR A 55 1.46 -1.45 2.14
N LEU A 56 2.08 -2.12 1.16
CA LEU A 56 3.43 -2.69 1.31
C LEU A 56 4.48 -1.63 1.67
N GLN A 57 4.38 -0.42 1.09
CA GLN A 57 5.28 0.69 1.39
C GLN A 57 5.06 1.25 2.80
N VAL A 58 3.81 1.38 3.24
CA VAL A 58 3.49 2.06 4.50
C VAL A 58 4.07 1.32 5.72
N PHE A 59 4.14 -0.02 5.64
CA PHE A 59 4.76 -0.87 6.66
C PHE A 59 6.20 -1.26 6.36
N ASN A 60 6.78 -0.74 5.27
CA ASN A 60 8.11 -1.12 4.81
C ASN A 60 8.29 -2.65 4.71
N THR A 61 7.27 -3.34 4.19
CA THR A 61 7.19 -4.81 4.17
C THR A 61 8.18 -5.43 3.19
N VAL A 62 8.44 -4.73 2.08
CA VAL A 62 9.37 -5.13 1.03
C VAL A 62 10.19 -3.93 0.58
N GLY A 63 11.44 -4.18 0.15
CA GLY A 63 12.35 -3.13 -0.32
C GLY A 63 12.24 -2.84 -1.82
N SER A 64 13.07 -1.90 -2.29
CA SER A 64 13.14 -1.51 -3.71
C SER A 64 13.25 -2.68 -4.71
N PRO A 65 14.00 -3.77 -4.46
CA PRO A 65 14.06 -4.89 -5.40
C PRO A 65 12.71 -5.50 -5.75
N PHE A 66 11.75 -5.52 -4.82
CA PHE A 66 10.39 -5.95 -5.09
C PHE A 66 9.69 -4.99 -6.05
N PHE A 67 9.71 -3.68 -5.73
CA PHE A 67 9.04 -2.66 -6.55
C PHE A 67 9.66 -2.55 -7.94
N ASP A 68 10.98 -2.66 -8.07
CA ASP A 68 11.67 -2.63 -9.37
C ASP A 68 11.20 -3.79 -10.26
N ARG A 69 11.10 -5.01 -9.70
CA ARG A 69 10.64 -6.20 -10.41
C ARG A 69 9.15 -6.15 -10.73
N TYR A 70 8.33 -5.71 -9.79
CA TYR A 70 6.89 -5.59 -9.97
C TYR A 70 6.58 -4.57 -11.07
N THR A 71 7.13 -3.36 -10.96
CA THR A 71 6.82 -2.24 -11.86
C THR A 71 7.41 -2.40 -13.26
N ALA A 72 8.48 -3.16 -13.42
CA ALA A 72 8.97 -3.58 -14.73
C ALA A 72 7.97 -4.45 -15.51
N ARG A 73 7.10 -5.20 -14.82
CA ARG A 73 6.07 -6.04 -15.44
C ARG A 73 4.69 -5.38 -15.45
N PHE A 74 4.38 -4.65 -14.39
CA PHE A 74 3.11 -3.95 -14.17
C PHE A 74 3.40 -2.49 -13.81
N PRO A 75 3.60 -1.62 -14.80
CA PRO A 75 3.92 -0.22 -14.57
C PRO A 75 2.83 0.47 -13.73
N LEU A 76 3.26 1.31 -12.78
CA LEU A 76 2.36 2.18 -12.04
C LEU A 76 1.73 3.19 -13.00
N ARG A 77 0.45 3.47 -12.82
CA ARG A 77 -0.24 4.44 -13.67
C ARG A 77 0.26 5.85 -13.36
N PRO A 78 0.28 6.76 -14.34
CA PRO A 78 0.57 8.16 -14.10
C PRO A 78 -0.27 8.73 -12.93
N GLY A 79 0.37 9.48 -12.04
CA GLY A 79 -0.29 10.04 -10.86
C GLY A 79 -0.33 9.13 -9.62
N TYR A 80 0.40 8.01 -9.62
CA TYR A 80 0.51 7.13 -8.45
C TYR A 80 0.94 7.89 -7.18
N GLU A 81 1.85 8.86 -7.31
CA GLU A 81 2.31 9.66 -6.18
C GLU A 81 1.17 10.33 -5.42
N LEU A 82 0.14 10.82 -6.12
CA LEU A 82 -1.04 11.40 -5.50
C LEU A 82 -1.97 10.32 -4.94
N ARG A 83 -2.28 9.28 -5.72
CA ARG A 83 -3.18 8.20 -5.28
C ARG A 83 -2.66 7.49 -4.04
N ARG A 84 -1.35 7.27 -3.96
CA ARG A 84 -0.66 6.71 -2.81
C ARG A 84 -0.94 7.47 -1.52
N LEU A 85 -0.94 8.81 -1.55
CA LEU A 85 -1.24 9.61 -0.36
C LEU A 85 -2.65 9.32 0.17
N PHE A 86 -3.64 9.16 -0.72
CA PHE A 86 -5.00 8.78 -0.32
C PHE A 86 -5.08 7.35 0.21
N TYR A 87 -4.33 6.41 -0.37
CA TYR A 87 -4.26 5.05 0.14
C TYR A 87 -3.62 4.99 1.52
N TRP A 88 -2.52 5.70 1.74
CA TRP A 88 -1.89 5.83 3.06
C TRP A 88 -2.81 6.52 4.08
N LEU A 89 -3.52 7.58 3.68
CA LEU A 89 -4.52 8.22 4.54
C LEU A 89 -5.56 7.20 5.02
N ASN A 90 -6.08 6.35 4.12
CA ASN A 90 -7.01 5.29 4.50
C ASN A 90 -6.37 4.32 5.50
N THR A 91 -5.16 3.83 5.23
CA THR A 91 -4.47 2.89 6.13
C THR A 91 -4.22 3.48 7.52
N TYR A 92 -3.76 4.73 7.60
CA TYR A 92 -3.50 5.42 8.86
C TYR A 92 -4.78 5.65 9.65
N MET A 93 -5.87 6.10 9.00
CA MET A 93 -7.16 6.26 9.67
C MET A 93 -7.70 4.95 10.25
N ILE A 94 -7.51 3.82 9.55
CA ILE A 94 -7.86 2.49 10.06
C ILE A 94 -7.06 2.17 11.33
N HIS A 95 -5.75 2.47 11.35
CA HIS A 95 -4.90 2.20 12.51
C HIS A 95 -5.24 3.09 13.70
N VAL A 96 -5.56 4.37 13.46
CA VAL A 96 -6.10 5.26 14.51
C VAL A 96 -7.39 4.70 15.07
N TRP A 97 -8.31 4.24 14.21
CA TRP A 97 -9.60 3.70 14.64
C TRP A 97 -9.47 2.40 15.45
N LEU A 98 -8.63 1.46 15.00
CA LEU A 98 -8.46 0.16 15.65
C LEU A 98 -7.61 0.22 16.93
N PHE A 99 -6.55 1.03 16.94
CA PHE A 99 -5.52 0.97 17.98
C PHE A 99 -5.41 2.24 18.83
N GLY A 100 -6.01 3.36 18.41
CA GLY A 100 -5.86 4.64 19.09
C GLY A 100 -4.42 5.15 19.11
N ASP A 101 -3.60 4.70 18.16
CA ASP A 101 -2.16 4.96 18.12
C ASP A 101 -1.87 6.41 17.70
N ARG A 102 -1.09 7.11 18.54
CA ARG A 102 -0.70 8.50 18.32
C ARG A 102 0.20 8.67 17.09
N ASP A 103 1.10 7.72 16.81
CA ASP A 103 2.00 7.81 15.65
C ASP A 103 1.20 7.83 14.35
N TYR A 104 0.20 6.95 14.24
CA TYR A 104 -0.71 6.95 13.09
C TYR A 104 -1.60 8.19 13.03
N GLY A 105 -1.94 8.79 14.17
CA GLY A 105 -2.61 10.09 14.23
C GLY A 105 -1.77 11.21 13.62
N ASP A 106 -0.49 11.29 14.00
CA ASP A 106 0.44 12.29 13.48
C ASP A 106 0.69 12.07 11.97
N ARG A 107 0.91 10.82 11.53
CA ARG A 107 1.03 10.47 10.10
C ARG A 107 -0.23 10.80 9.29
N THR A 108 -1.42 10.63 9.89
CA THR A 108 -2.70 11.03 9.27
C THR A 108 -2.72 12.53 9.01
N ALA A 109 -2.26 13.34 9.97
CA ALA A 109 -2.19 14.80 9.80
C ALA A 109 -1.17 15.20 8.71
N GLU A 110 0.01 14.58 8.71
CA GLU A 110 1.08 14.84 7.73
C GLU A 110 0.67 14.49 6.28
N VAL A 111 0.07 13.32 6.08
CA VAL A 111 -0.39 12.91 4.74
C VAL A 111 -1.53 13.80 4.26
N THR A 112 -2.42 14.23 5.16
CA THR A 112 -3.50 15.18 4.83
C THR A 112 -2.93 16.52 4.38
N ALA A 113 -1.91 17.04 5.08
CA ALA A 113 -1.22 18.26 4.67
C ALA A 113 -0.56 18.11 3.29
N SER A 114 0.05 16.96 3.02
CA SER A 114 0.68 16.64 1.73
C SER A 114 -0.34 16.61 0.59
N ILE A 115 -1.51 16.01 0.82
CA ILE A 115 -2.63 16.01 -0.15
C ILE A 115 -3.08 17.44 -0.44
N LEU A 116 -3.29 18.26 0.58
CA LEU A 116 -3.71 19.66 0.41
C LEU A 116 -2.71 20.47 -0.43
N LEU A 117 -1.40 20.26 -0.24
CA LEU A 117 -0.37 20.90 -1.05
C LEU A 117 -0.38 20.42 -2.50
N TYR A 118 -0.61 19.13 -2.75
CA TYR A 118 -0.66 18.56 -4.11
C TYR A 118 -1.88 19.03 -4.90
N THR A 119 -2.98 19.35 -4.22
CA THR A 119 -4.25 19.74 -4.85
C THR A 119 -4.44 21.25 -5.05
N ARG A 120 -3.52 22.08 -4.56
CA ARG A 120 -3.46 23.53 -4.83
C ARG A 120 -2.83 23.80 -6.19
#